data_AF-A0A828XWS0-F1
#
_entry.id   AF-A0A828XWS0-F1
#
_cell.length_a   1.000
_cell.length_b   1.000
_cell.length_c   1.000
_cell.angle_alpha   90.00
_cell.angle_beta   90.00
_cell.angle_gamma   90.00
#
_symmetry.space_group_name_H-M   'P 1'
#
loop_
_entity.id
_entity.type
_entity.pdbx_description
1 polymer ?
#
loop_
_entity_poly.entity_id
_entity_poly.type
_entity_poly.pdbx_seq_one_letter_code
_entity_poly.pdbx_strand_id
1 'polypeptide(L)' 'MDEPEWEAVNEEKLWKYVGWHLADKGIQSVLVGGAVVSIYSRGAVPEI' A
#
# COMPACT_ATOMS: atom_id res chain seq x y z
N MET A 1 8.05 3.17 9.38
CA MET A 1 7.27 2.52 10.45
C MET A 1 8.06 1.31 10.88
N ASP A 2 7.96 0.91 12.14
CA ASP A 2 8.53 -0.36 12.61
C ASP A 2 7.66 -1.54 12.16
N GLU A 3 8.23 -2.75 12.16
CA GLU A 3 7.47 -3.97 11.89
C GLU A 3 6.38 -4.18 12.96
N PRO A 4 5.13 -4.46 12.57
CA PRO A 4 4.06 -4.71 13.51
C PRO A 4 4.21 -6.09 14.16
N GLU A 5 3.67 -6.24 15.37
CA GLU A 5 3.48 -7.54 16.00
C GLU A 5 2.43 -8.35 15.22
N TRP A 6 2.89 -9.23 14.32
CA TRP A 6 2.02 -9.96 13.38
C TRP A 6 0.93 -10.81 14.04
N GLU A 7 1.17 -11.29 15.27
CA GLU A 7 0.21 -12.09 16.02
C GLU A 7 -0.94 -11.27 16.63
N ALA A 8 -0.75 -9.95 16.78
CA ALA A 8 -1.71 -9.04 17.42
C ALA A 8 -2.09 -7.84 16.53
N VAL A 9 -1.62 -7.82 15.28
CA VAL A 9 -1.88 -6.72 14.35
C VAL A 9 -3.34 -6.72 13.94
N ASN A 10 -4.00 -5.57 14.09
CA ASN A 10 -5.35 -5.37 13.55
C ASN A 10 -5.29 -5.00 12.05
N GLU A 11 -6.42 -5.16 11.37
CA GLU A 11 -6.51 -4.94 9.92
C GLU A 11 -6.04 -3.54 9.51
N GLU A 12 -6.39 -2.51 10.28
CA GLU A 12 -5.98 -1.13 10.00
C GLU A 12 -4.46 -0.95 10.05
N LYS A 13 -3.79 -1.47 11.10
CA LYS A 13 -2.33 -1.39 11.24
C LYS A 13 -1.63 -2.20 10.17
N LEU A 14 -2.17 -3.37 9.82
CA LEU A 14 -1.65 -4.22 8.75
C LEU A 14 -1.61 -3.44 7.44
N TRP A 15 -2.74 -2.86 7.02
CA TRP A 15 -2.80 -2.15 5.75
C TRP A 15 -2.00 -0.84 5.73
N LYS A 16 -1.91 -0.14 6.87
CA LYS A 16 -1.00 1.01 7.02
C LYS A 16 0.46 0.61 6.85
N TYR A 17 0.90 -0.51 7.45
CA TYR A 17 2.25 -1.03 7.28
C TYR A 17 2.53 -1.42 5.83
N VAL A 18 1.62 -2.16 5.19
CA VAL A 18 1.75 -2.58 3.78
C VAL A 18 1.84 -1.34 2.86
N GLY A 19 0.98 -0.35 3.04
CA GLY A 19 1.01 0.88 2.25
C GLY A 19 2.32 1.66 2.44
N TRP A 20 2.81 1.78 3.67
CA TRP A 20 4.12 2.40 3.95
C TRP A 20 5.28 1.62 3.31
N HIS A 21 5.28 0.28 3.39
CA HIS A 21 6.32 -0.59 2.84
C HIS A 21 6.36 -0.57 1.30
N LEU A 22 5.20 -0.48 0.65
CA LEU A 22 5.11 -0.25 -0.80
C LEU A 22 5.58 1.17 -1.17
N ALA A 23 5.17 2.15 -0.35
CA ALA A 23 5.71 3.51 -0.23
C ALA A 23 7.23 3.59 -0.47
N ASP A 24 7.94 2.94 0.46
CA ASP A 24 9.40 2.89 0.53
C ASP A 24 10.04 2.28 -0.73
N LYS A 25 9.33 1.34 -1.38
CA LYS A 25 9.75 0.70 -2.64
C LYS A 25 9.37 1.49 -3.90
N GLY A 26 8.84 2.71 -3.75
CA GLY A 26 8.43 3.56 -4.86
C GLY A 26 7.12 3.14 -5.53
N ILE A 27 6.34 2.28 -4.88
CA ILE A 27 5.05 1.81 -5.36
C ILE A 27 3.96 2.70 -4.75
N GLN A 28 3.28 3.48 -5.60
CA GLN A 28 2.16 4.30 -5.15
C GLN A 28 0.95 3.40 -4.87
N SER A 29 0.50 3.38 -3.61
CA SER A 29 -0.63 2.56 -3.17
C SER A 29 -1.67 3.40 -2.47
N VAL A 30 -2.95 3.13 -2.74
CA VAL A 30 -4.10 3.79 -2.09
C VAL A 30 -4.85 2.76 -1.25
N LEU A 31 -5.19 3.17 -0.02
CA LEU A 31 -6.04 2.39 0.87
C LEU A 31 -7.50 2.59 0.51
N VAL A 32 -8.20 1.52 0.12
CA VAL A 32 -9.63 1.56 -0.19
C VAL A 32 -10.33 0.45 0.60
N GLY A 33 -11.14 0.84 1.57
CA GLY A 33 -12.10 -0.06 2.23
C GLY A 33 -11.54 -1.36 2.82
N GLY A 34 -10.34 -1.34 3.43
CA GLY A 34 -9.73 -2.55 4.02
C GLY A 34 -8.92 -3.39 3.03
N ALA A 35 -8.51 -2.82 1.89
CA ALA A 35 -7.54 -3.43 0.99
C ALA A 35 -6.54 -2.38 0.48
N VAL A 36 -5.28 -2.81 0.28
CA VAL A 36 -4.26 -2.01 -0.40
C VAL A 36 -4.32 -2.28 -1.89
N VAL A 37 -4.66 -1.25 -2.68
CA VAL A 37 -4.54 -1.31 -4.14
C VAL A 37 -3.24 -0.62 -4.55
N SER A 38 -2.38 -1.35 -5.25
CA SER A 38 -1.16 -0.80 -5.83
C SER A 38 -1.48 -0.19 -7.21
N ILE A 39 -1.26 1.12 -7.36
CA ILE A 39 -1.40 1.81 -8.64
C ILE A 39 -0.01 1.89 -9.28
N TYR A 40 0.26 1.00 -10.24
CA TYR A 40 1.47 1.06 -11.06
C TYR A 40 1.30 2.11 -12.16
N SER A 41 1.66 3.37 -11.87
CA SER A 41 1.71 4.42 -12.88
C SER A 41 3.02 4.35 -13.68
N ARG A 42 3.12 3.41 -14.62
CA ARG A 42 3.96 3.56 -15.82
C ARG A 42 3.09 3.25 -17.04
N GLY A 43 2.51 4.30 -17.63
CA GLY A 43 1.82 4.19 -18.93
C GLY A 43 0.34 4.56 -18.98
N ALA A 44 -0.26 5.20 -17.95
CA ALA A 44 -1.59 5.79 -18.09
C ALA A 44 -1.53 7.14 -18.85
N VAL A 45 -0.91 7.13 -20.03
CA VAL A 45 -1.08 8.16 -21.04
C VAL A 45 -1.94 7.50 -22.11
N PRO A 46 -3.17 7.97 -22.37
CA PRO A 46 -3.85 7.58 -23.59
C PRO A 46 -3.02 8.19 -24.74
N GLU A 47 -2.33 7.36 -25.52
CA GLU A 47 -1.87 7.81 -26.83
C GLU A 47 -3.14 8.06 -27.67
N ILE A 48 -3.36 9.34 -27.94
CA ILE A 48 -4.37 9.92 -28.84
C ILE A 48 -3.94 9.74 -30.30
#